data_AF-A0AAW4FKG4-F1
#
_entry.id   AF-A0AAW4FKG4-F1
#
_cell.length_a   1.000
_cell.length_b   1.000
_cell.length_c   1.000
_cell.angle_alpha   90.00
_cell.angle_beta   90.00
_cell.angle_gamma   90.00
#
_symmetry.space_group_name_H-M   'P 1'
#
loop_
_entity.id
_entity.type
_entity.pdbx_description
1 polymer ?
#
loop_
_entity_poly.entity_id
_entity_poly.type
_entity_poly.pdbx_seq_one_letter_code
_entity_poly.pdbx_strand_id
1 'polypeptide(L)'
;MSDHRNSTTASAVSTGPNPGHPVNYTENWTKVRELGKQLSQILEEIGDREFAYIRPASNQFAVVFGGNPYDGTDPLLVAIEAYKAGCNAFTAMPGDFETTEAEMAAVAQTYGPPLDDLDSWSEPARSREAVVAALELIKSEHLVVGALGIALIDACIPYIQGEMI
;
A
#
# COMPACT_ATOMS: atom_id res chain seq x y z
N MET A 1 -23.29 58.37 27.42
CA MET A 1 -22.15 58.18 26.50
C MET A 1 -21.13 57.31 27.20
N SER A 2 -20.96 56.10 26.67
CA SER A 2 -19.82 55.18 26.80
C SER A 2 -19.65 54.49 28.17
N ASP A 3 -20.19 53.28 28.38
CA ASP A 3 -19.86 51.95 27.84
C ASP A 3 -18.56 51.30 28.37
N HIS A 4 -18.82 50.23 29.13
CA HIS A 4 -18.23 48.89 29.09
C HIS A 4 -16.70 48.72 29.16
N ARG A 5 -16.23 48.30 30.35
CA ARG A 5 -15.05 47.43 30.48
C ARG A 5 -15.51 45.97 30.46
N ASN A 6 -15.48 45.32 29.30
CA ASN A 6 -15.53 43.86 29.21
C ASN A 6 -14.11 43.31 29.39
N SER A 7 -13.88 42.59 30.49
CA SER A 7 -12.74 41.69 30.64
C SER A 7 -13.02 40.43 29.84
N THR A 8 -12.34 40.26 28.70
CA THR A 8 -12.32 39.02 27.94
C THR A 8 -11.41 38.02 28.65
N THR A 9 -11.98 37.08 29.39
CA THR A 9 -11.30 35.85 29.79
C THR A 9 -11.24 34.90 28.60
N ALA A 10 -10.03 34.50 28.22
CA ALA A 10 -9.76 33.49 27.21
C ALA A 10 -10.39 32.15 27.65
N SER A 11 -11.31 31.62 26.84
CA SER A 11 -11.77 30.23 26.98
C SER A 11 -10.69 29.28 26.44
N ALA A 12 -10.13 28.47 27.34
CA ALA A 12 -9.27 27.36 26.97
C ALA A 12 -10.08 26.30 26.24
N VAL A 13 -9.65 25.94 25.03
CA VAL A 13 -10.13 24.77 24.29
C VAL A 13 -9.71 23.52 25.07
N SER A 14 -10.68 22.83 25.64
CA SER A 14 -10.49 21.54 26.30
C SER A 14 -10.39 20.45 25.22
N THR A 15 -9.19 19.94 24.96
CA THR A 15 -8.91 18.80 24.06
C THR A 15 -8.82 17.46 24.82
N GLY A 16 -9.64 17.29 25.86
CA GLY A 16 -9.75 16.03 26.60
C GLY A 16 -11.10 15.36 26.35
N PRO A 17 -11.18 14.01 26.28
CA PRO A 17 -12.46 13.32 26.35
C PRO A 17 -13.15 13.71 27.66
N ASN A 18 -14.38 14.21 27.55
CA ASN A 18 -15.19 14.64 28.69
C ASN A 18 -15.44 13.42 29.61
N PRO A 19 -14.87 13.37 30.83
CA PRO A 19 -14.84 12.15 31.64
C PRO A 19 -16.20 11.76 32.27
N GLY A 20 -17.29 12.39 31.85
CA GLY A 20 -18.62 12.25 32.46
C GLY A 20 -19.70 11.61 31.58
N HIS A 21 -19.44 11.27 30.31
CA HIS A 21 -20.44 10.62 29.47
C HIS A 21 -20.17 9.11 29.38
N PRO A 22 -21.07 8.24 29.87
CA PRO A 22 -20.97 6.82 29.60
C PRO A 22 -21.05 6.63 28.08
N VAL A 23 -19.94 6.21 27.47
CA VAL A 23 -19.89 5.90 26.04
C VAL A 23 -20.80 4.70 25.84
N ASN A 24 -21.98 4.93 25.25
CA ASN A 24 -22.86 3.85 24.83
C ASN A 24 -22.22 3.16 23.61
N TYR A 25 -21.30 2.25 23.90
CA TYR A 25 -20.51 1.54 22.90
C TYR A 25 -21.40 0.88 21.86
N THR A 26 -22.47 0.20 22.29
CA THR A 26 -23.40 -0.52 21.41
C THR A 26 -24.14 0.41 20.45
N GLU A 27 -24.65 1.55 20.94
CA GLU A 27 -25.38 2.53 20.13
C GLU A 27 -24.46 3.24 19.14
N ASN A 28 -23.28 3.67 19.59
CA ASN A 28 -22.27 4.27 18.72
C ASN A 28 -21.84 3.29 17.63
N TRP A 29 -21.69 2.00 17.97
CA TRP A 29 -21.26 1.01 16.99
C TRP A 29 -22.34 0.67 15.97
N THR A 30 -23.60 0.67 16.39
CA THR A 30 -24.75 0.55 15.50
C THR A 30 -24.78 1.73 14.52
N LYS A 31 -24.56 2.95 15.00
CA LYS A 31 -24.53 4.15 14.16
C LYS A 31 -23.40 4.13 13.13
N VAL A 32 -22.20 3.69 13.50
CA VAL A 32 -21.09 3.59 12.53
C VAL A 32 -21.35 2.52 11.48
N ARG A 33 -21.94 1.37 11.85
CA ARG A 33 -22.33 0.34 10.87
C ARG A 33 -23.32 0.88 9.84
N GLU A 34 -24.31 1.62 10.30
CA GLU A 34 -25.32 2.21 9.42
C GLU A 34 -24.69 3.23 8.48
N LEU A 35 -23.81 4.10 8.98
CA LEU A 35 -23.07 5.06 8.15
C LEU A 35 -22.17 4.36 7.12
N GLY A 36 -21.50 3.26 7.50
CA GLY A 36 -20.70 2.47 6.58
C GLY A 36 -21.55 1.84 5.47
N LYS A 37 -22.76 1.37 5.80
CA LYS A 37 -23.70 0.84 4.81
C LYS A 37 -24.18 1.92 3.83
N GLN A 38 -24.58 3.09 4.33
CA GLN A 38 -25.03 4.20 3.49
C GLN A 38 -23.92 4.69 2.56
N LEU A 39 -22.70 4.82 3.08
CA LEU A 39 -21.52 5.17 2.28
C LEU A 39 -21.29 4.14 1.16
N SER A 40 -21.33 2.85 1.48
CA SER A 40 -21.18 1.78 0.47
C SER A 40 -22.23 1.86 -0.64
N GLN A 41 -23.48 2.17 -0.31
CA GLN A 41 -24.56 2.29 -1.29
C GLN A 41 -24.37 3.50 -2.21
N ILE A 42 -23.98 4.64 -1.64
CA ILE A 42 -23.72 5.86 -2.42
C ILE A 42 -22.54 5.64 -3.38
N LEU A 43 -21.46 5.01 -2.91
CA LEU A 43 -20.29 4.68 -3.74
C LEU A 43 -20.67 3.78 -4.92
N GLU A 44 -21.51 2.78 -4.69
CA GLU A 44 -22.05 1.92 -5.75
C GLU A 44 -22.90 2.71 -6.77
N GLU A 45 -23.76 3.62 -6.31
CA GLU A 45 -24.60 4.46 -7.18
C GLU A 45 -23.80 5.40 -8.08
N ILE A 46 -22.69 5.96 -7.58
CA ILE A 46 -21.81 6.85 -8.35
C ILE A 46 -20.80 6.09 -9.22
N GLY A 47 -20.78 4.74 -9.13
CA GLY A 47 -19.85 3.88 -9.86
C GLY A 47 -18.41 3.93 -9.34
N ASP A 48 -18.21 4.43 -8.12
CA ASP A 48 -16.90 4.60 -7.50
C ASP A 48 -16.56 3.37 -6.66
N ARG A 49 -15.46 2.71 -7.00
CA ARG A 49 -14.95 1.50 -6.35
C ARG A 49 -13.65 1.76 -5.58
N GLU A 50 -13.19 3.01 -5.52
CA GLU A 50 -11.83 3.41 -5.15
C GLU A 50 -11.67 3.77 -3.66
N PHE A 51 -12.34 3.06 -2.75
CA PHE A 51 -12.12 3.15 -1.29
C PHE A 51 -12.66 4.44 -0.60
N ALA A 52 -12.95 4.35 0.70
CA ALA A 52 -13.21 5.53 1.53
C ALA A 52 -12.26 5.58 2.72
N TYR A 53 -11.57 6.71 2.91
CA TYR A 53 -10.74 6.94 4.10
C TYR A 53 -11.60 7.45 5.25
N ILE A 54 -11.79 6.64 6.28
CA ILE A 54 -12.39 7.10 7.53
C ILE A 54 -11.27 7.67 8.40
N ARG A 55 -11.40 8.94 8.81
CA ARG A 55 -10.56 9.57 9.83
C ARG A 55 -11.29 9.57 11.18
N PRO A 56 -11.20 8.52 12.02
CA PRO A 56 -11.47 8.72 13.44
C PRO A 56 -10.45 9.71 14.01
N ALA A 57 -10.82 10.39 15.08
CA ALA A 57 -10.24 11.63 15.64
C ALA A 57 -8.72 11.67 15.93
N SER A 58 -7.91 10.69 15.50
CA SER A 58 -6.46 10.69 15.65
C SER A 58 -5.67 9.85 14.62
N ASN A 59 -6.29 8.91 13.89
CA ASN A 59 -5.60 7.97 12.99
C ASN A 59 -6.35 7.82 11.66
N GLN A 60 -5.63 7.72 10.54
CA GLN A 60 -6.18 7.41 9.22
C GLN A 60 -6.08 5.90 8.97
N PHE A 61 -7.19 5.26 8.57
CA PHE A 61 -7.14 3.91 8.01
C PHE A 61 -8.10 3.80 6.82
N ALA A 62 -7.65 3.10 5.77
CA ALA A 62 -8.46 2.86 4.58
C ALA A 62 -9.56 1.84 4.90
N VAL A 63 -10.78 2.10 4.43
CA VAL A 63 -11.87 1.12 4.45
C VAL A 63 -12.23 0.78 3.01
N VAL A 64 -12.02 -0.49 2.65
CA VAL A 64 -12.38 -1.04 1.35
C VAL A 64 -13.81 -1.58 1.46
N PHE A 65 -14.71 -1.11 0.59
CA PHE A 65 -16.03 -1.72 0.39
C PHE A 65 -15.95 -2.64 -0.83
N GLY A 66 -16.53 -3.85 -0.71
CA GLY A 66 -16.24 -4.97 -1.61
C GLY A 66 -16.50 -4.74 -3.10
N GLY A 67 -15.74 -5.45 -3.94
CA GLY A 67 -15.90 -5.45 -5.40
C GLY A 67 -14.61 -5.55 -6.22
N ASN A 68 -13.44 -5.67 -5.61
CA ASN A 68 -12.22 -5.98 -6.36
C ASN A 68 -12.12 -7.51 -6.50
N PRO A 69 -12.07 -8.11 -7.72
CA PRO A 69 -11.68 -9.51 -7.93
C PRO A 69 -10.18 -9.72 -7.63
N TYR A 70 -9.65 -8.99 -6.65
CA TYR A 70 -8.34 -9.19 -6.08
C TYR A 70 -8.46 -10.43 -5.20
N ASP A 71 -7.83 -11.52 -5.63
CA ASP A 71 -7.73 -12.77 -4.86
C ASP A 71 -6.87 -12.63 -3.59
N GLY A 72 -6.46 -11.39 -3.26
CA GLY A 72 -5.52 -11.06 -2.19
C GLY A 72 -4.09 -10.92 -2.68
N THR A 73 -3.82 -11.17 -3.97
CA THR A 73 -2.45 -11.29 -4.48
C THR A 73 -2.09 -10.14 -5.42
N ASP A 74 -1.01 -9.44 -5.09
CA ASP A 74 -0.46 -8.40 -5.93
C ASP A 74 0.40 -9.00 -7.04
N PRO A 75 0.12 -8.73 -8.34
CA PRO A 75 0.95 -9.22 -9.43
C PRO A 75 2.43 -8.81 -9.28
N LEU A 76 2.69 -7.60 -8.78
CA LEU A 76 4.06 -7.13 -8.55
C LEU A 76 4.73 -7.94 -7.44
N LEU A 77 4.00 -8.25 -6.37
CA LEU A 77 4.54 -9.08 -5.27
C LEU A 77 4.89 -10.48 -5.77
N VAL A 78 4.04 -11.09 -6.60
CA VAL A 78 4.29 -12.40 -7.21
C VAL A 78 5.55 -12.37 -8.07
N ALA A 79 5.72 -11.35 -8.90
CA ALA A 79 6.90 -11.20 -9.74
C ALA A 79 8.19 -11.03 -8.90
N ILE A 80 8.13 -10.24 -7.83
CA ILE A 80 9.26 -10.08 -6.89
C ILE A 80 9.60 -11.40 -6.18
N GLU A 81 8.60 -12.15 -5.75
CA GLU A 81 8.79 -13.46 -5.11
C GLU A 81 9.38 -14.48 -6.09
N ALA A 82 8.95 -14.46 -7.35
CA ALA A 82 9.52 -15.31 -8.41
C ALA A 82 11.00 -14.98 -8.66
N TYR A 83 11.37 -13.70 -8.73
CA TYR A 83 12.76 -13.28 -8.85
C TYR A 83 13.61 -13.76 -7.67
N LYS A 84 13.16 -13.51 -6.43
CA LYS A 84 13.86 -13.96 -5.22
C LYS A 84 14.01 -15.48 -5.17
N ALA A 85 12.98 -16.23 -5.55
CA ALA A 85 13.03 -17.68 -5.66
C ALA A 85 14.06 -18.14 -6.71
N GLY A 86 14.11 -17.47 -7.87
CA GLY A 86 15.12 -17.69 -8.89
C GLY A 86 16.54 -17.44 -8.38
N CYS A 87 16.79 -16.34 -7.67
CA CYS A 87 18.12 -16.05 -7.11
C CYS A 87 18.56 -17.11 -6.10
N ASN A 88 17.62 -17.58 -5.27
CA ASN A 88 17.88 -18.68 -4.35
C ASN A 88 18.18 -19.99 -5.09
N ALA A 89 17.46 -20.29 -6.17
CA ALA A 89 17.68 -21.47 -6.99
C ALA A 89 19.06 -21.44 -7.66
N PHE A 90 19.47 -20.28 -8.20
CA PHE A 90 20.80 -20.07 -8.77
C PHE A 90 21.90 -20.25 -7.71
N THR A 91 21.73 -19.65 -6.54
CA THR A 91 22.70 -19.76 -5.44
C THR A 91 22.85 -21.20 -4.93
N ALA A 92 21.80 -22.02 -5.04
CA ALA A 92 21.81 -23.43 -4.67
C ALA A 92 22.45 -24.34 -5.73
N MET A 93 22.75 -23.82 -6.93
CA MET A 93 23.45 -24.60 -7.96
C MET A 93 24.92 -24.82 -7.58
N PRO A 94 25.56 -25.89 -8.09
CA PRO A 94 27.00 -26.09 -7.90
C PRO A 94 27.79 -24.89 -8.44
N GLY A 95 28.55 -24.21 -7.57
CA GLY A 95 29.11 -22.87 -7.80
C GLY A 95 30.31 -22.76 -8.75
N ASP A 96 30.65 -23.82 -9.49
CA ASP A 96 31.79 -23.84 -10.40
C ASP A 96 31.29 -24.02 -11.85
N PHE A 97 30.77 -22.95 -12.46
CA PHE A 97 30.46 -22.97 -13.89
C PHE A 97 31.77 -22.98 -14.69
N GLU A 98 32.05 -24.06 -15.42
CA GLU A 98 33.29 -24.22 -16.19
C GLU A 98 33.40 -23.24 -17.37
N THR A 99 32.28 -22.68 -17.82
CA THR A 99 32.19 -21.77 -18.97
C THR A 99 31.15 -20.68 -18.73
N THR A 100 31.32 -19.54 -19.40
CA THR A 100 30.32 -18.46 -19.40
C THR A 100 28.99 -18.92 -20.01
N GLU A 101 29.00 -19.79 -21.02
CA GLU A 101 27.75 -20.35 -21.57
C GLU A 101 26.98 -21.19 -20.52
N ALA A 102 27.69 -21.94 -19.67
CA ALA A 102 27.06 -22.73 -18.61
C ALA A 102 26.45 -21.82 -17.53
N GLU A 103 27.14 -20.74 -17.15
CA GLU A 103 26.63 -19.73 -16.22
C GLU A 103 25.37 -19.03 -16.78
N MET A 104 25.43 -18.59 -18.04
CA MET A 104 24.29 -17.97 -18.72
C MET A 104 23.08 -18.91 -18.83
N ALA A 105 23.32 -20.21 -19.10
CA ALA A 105 22.25 -21.21 -19.12
C ALA A 105 21.64 -21.43 -17.73
N ALA A 106 22.43 -21.31 -16.66
CA ALA A 106 21.93 -21.35 -15.29
C ALA A 106 21.09 -20.12 -14.95
N VAL A 107 21.53 -18.91 -15.36
CA VAL A 107 20.73 -17.67 -15.23
C VAL A 107 19.38 -17.80 -15.95
N ALA A 108 19.40 -18.25 -17.22
CA ALA A 108 18.19 -18.43 -18.02
C ALA A 108 17.21 -19.46 -17.45
N GLN A 109 17.69 -20.42 -16.66
CA GLN A 109 16.87 -21.44 -15.98
C GLN A 109 16.36 -20.98 -14.61
N THR A 110 16.87 -19.87 -14.06
CA THR A 110 16.62 -19.47 -12.66
C THR A 110 15.98 -18.09 -12.60
N TYR A 111 16.76 -17.05 -12.31
CA TYR A 111 16.24 -15.69 -12.11
C TYR A 111 16.17 -14.85 -13.38
N GLY A 112 16.74 -15.29 -14.51
CA GLY A 112 16.74 -14.52 -15.76
C GLY A 112 15.33 -14.14 -16.22
N PRO A 113 14.40 -15.09 -16.41
CA PRO A 113 13.03 -14.77 -16.81
C PRO A 113 12.28 -13.84 -15.84
N PRO A 114 12.25 -14.08 -14.51
CA PRO A 114 11.56 -13.14 -13.61
C PRO A 114 12.29 -11.80 -13.47
N LEU A 115 13.60 -11.73 -13.75
CA LEU A 115 14.30 -10.45 -13.86
C LEU A 115 13.80 -9.65 -15.08
N ASP A 116 13.66 -10.29 -16.25
CA ASP A 116 13.15 -9.65 -17.46
C ASP A 116 11.70 -9.16 -17.27
N ASP A 117 10.86 -9.95 -16.59
CA ASP A 117 9.49 -9.56 -16.24
C ASP A 117 9.46 -8.30 -15.36
N LEU A 118 10.36 -8.20 -14.37
CA LEU A 118 10.45 -7.04 -13.50
C LEU A 118 11.10 -5.82 -14.19
N ASP A 119 12.07 -6.03 -15.08
CA ASP A 119 12.75 -4.96 -15.83
C ASP A 119 11.80 -4.28 -16.83
N SER A 120 10.84 -5.04 -17.37
CA SER A 120 9.80 -4.55 -18.29
C SER A 120 8.48 -4.18 -17.59
N TRP A 121 8.47 -4.14 -16.27
CA TRP A 121 7.25 -3.90 -15.48
C TRP A 121 6.69 -2.49 -15.70
N SER A 122 5.38 -2.40 -15.89
CA SER A 122 4.69 -1.12 -16.16
C SER A 122 3.36 -0.93 -15.43
N GLU A 123 2.93 -1.92 -14.64
CA GLU A 123 1.69 -1.83 -13.89
C GLU A 123 1.91 -1.26 -12.48
N PRO A 124 0.95 -0.49 -11.92
CA PRO A 124 1.05 0.00 -10.55
C PRO A 124 0.94 -1.15 -9.54
N ALA A 125 1.62 -1.00 -8.40
CA ALA A 125 1.42 -1.84 -7.23
C ALA A 125 -0.03 -1.70 -6.72
N ARG A 126 -0.61 -2.79 -6.23
CA ARG A 126 -2.01 -2.86 -5.78
C ARG A 126 -2.15 -3.06 -4.27
N SER A 127 -1.03 -3.23 -3.56
CA SER A 127 -0.95 -3.51 -2.14
C SER A 127 0.24 -2.82 -1.47
N ARG A 128 0.14 -2.62 -0.16
CA ARG A 128 1.23 -2.09 0.65
C ARG A 128 2.39 -3.07 0.69
N GLU A 129 2.07 -4.37 0.74
CA GLU A 129 3.01 -5.48 0.79
C GLU A 129 3.92 -5.47 -0.45
N ALA A 130 3.35 -5.29 -1.65
CA ALA A 130 4.13 -5.17 -2.89
C ALA A 130 5.02 -3.93 -2.90
N VAL A 131 4.52 -2.77 -2.47
CA VAL A 131 5.33 -1.54 -2.37
C VAL A 131 6.51 -1.74 -1.44
N VAL A 132 6.30 -2.32 -0.26
CA VAL A 132 7.39 -2.59 0.69
C VAL A 132 8.39 -3.57 0.07
N ALA A 133 7.92 -4.67 -0.54
CA ALA A 133 8.78 -5.66 -1.16
C ALA A 133 9.64 -5.08 -2.29
N ALA A 134 9.07 -4.19 -3.11
CA ALA A 134 9.77 -3.50 -4.19
C ALA A 134 10.87 -2.56 -3.66
N LEU A 135 10.54 -1.74 -2.66
CA LEU A 135 11.51 -0.83 -2.04
C LEU A 135 12.64 -1.57 -1.32
N GLU A 136 12.33 -2.69 -0.66
CA GLU A 136 13.34 -3.56 -0.06
C GLU A 136 14.26 -4.17 -1.13
N LEU A 137 13.70 -4.61 -2.26
CA LEU A 137 14.48 -5.17 -3.37
C LEU A 137 15.42 -4.12 -3.98
N ILE A 138 14.92 -2.90 -4.26
CA ILE A 138 15.74 -1.78 -4.75
C ILE A 138 16.90 -1.50 -3.78
N LYS A 139 16.62 -1.51 -2.48
CA LYS A 139 17.62 -1.26 -1.44
C LYS A 139 18.66 -2.38 -1.38
N SER A 140 18.25 -3.65 -1.43
CA SER A 140 19.17 -4.80 -1.30
C SER A 140 20.10 -4.94 -2.50
N GLU A 141 19.59 -4.67 -3.69
CA GLU A 141 20.31 -4.84 -4.97
C GLU A 141 21.00 -3.53 -5.43
N HIS A 142 20.91 -2.45 -4.65
CA HIS A 142 21.46 -1.14 -4.97
C HIS A 142 20.99 -0.55 -6.33
N LEU A 143 19.76 -0.82 -6.73
CA LEU A 143 19.24 -0.62 -8.10
C LEU A 143 18.77 0.81 -8.45
N VAL A 144 19.15 1.84 -7.69
CA VAL A 144 18.54 3.19 -7.78
C VAL A 144 18.59 3.82 -9.18
N VAL A 145 19.48 3.37 -10.07
CA VAL A 145 19.70 3.94 -11.41
C VAL A 145 19.47 2.94 -12.56
N GLY A 146 19.12 1.69 -12.28
CA GLY A 146 18.87 0.65 -13.30
C GLY A 146 17.42 0.63 -13.79
N ALA A 147 17.17 0.08 -14.98
CA ALA A 147 15.83 -0.03 -15.56
C ALA A 147 14.84 -0.73 -14.59
N LEU A 148 15.22 -1.87 -14.02
CA LEU A 148 14.50 -2.53 -12.93
C LEU A 148 14.17 -1.61 -11.76
N GLY A 149 15.14 -0.83 -11.26
CA GLY A 149 14.90 0.06 -10.14
C GLY A 149 13.91 1.18 -10.47
N ILE A 150 13.99 1.72 -11.68
CA ILE A 150 13.04 2.72 -12.20
C ILE A 150 11.65 2.09 -12.30
N ALA A 151 11.52 0.91 -12.93
CA ALA A 151 10.26 0.20 -13.09
C ALA A 151 9.56 -0.08 -11.74
N LEU A 152 10.33 -0.52 -10.74
CA LEU A 152 9.80 -0.76 -9.39
C LEU A 152 9.39 0.52 -8.67
N ILE A 153 10.12 1.63 -8.84
CA ILE A 153 9.75 2.94 -8.28
C ILE A 153 8.46 3.44 -8.95
N ASP A 154 8.38 3.36 -10.28
CA ASP A 154 7.22 3.79 -11.06
C ASP A 154 5.97 2.97 -10.67
N ALA A 155 6.13 1.68 -10.39
CA ALA A 155 5.04 0.85 -9.88
C ALA A 155 4.58 1.28 -8.47
N CYS A 156 5.48 1.77 -7.62
CA CYS A 156 5.15 2.18 -6.25
C CYS A 156 4.45 3.54 -6.16
N ILE A 157 4.81 4.49 -7.03
CA ILE A 157 4.36 5.89 -6.94
C ILE A 157 2.83 6.03 -6.96
N PRO A 158 2.09 5.43 -7.90
CA PRO A 158 0.63 5.56 -7.95
C PRO A 158 -0.06 5.05 -6.68
N TYR A 159 0.39 3.91 -6.16
CA TYR A 159 -0.11 3.36 -4.89
C TYR A 159 0.09 4.34 -3.72
N ILE A 160 1.27 4.94 -3.62
CA ILE A 160 1.62 5.89 -2.54
C ILE A 160 0.82 7.19 -2.66
N GLN A 161 0.56 7.66 -3.88
CA GLN A 161 -0.23 8.85 -4.15
C GLN A 161 -1.73 8.63 -3.95
N GLY A 162 -2.17 7.38 -3.83
CA GLY A 162 -3.59 7.03 -3.80
C GLY A 162 -4.26 7.11 -5.18
N GLU A 163 -3.46 7.11 -6.25
CA GLU A 163 -3.89 7.08 -7.64
C GLU A 163 -3.97 5.62 -8.09
N MET A 164 -4.94 4.85 -7.59
CA MET A 164 -5.15 3.47 -8.04
C MET A 164 -6.36 3.37 -8.95
N ILE A 165 -6.10 2.92 -10.19
CA ILE A 165 -7.04 2.63 -11.29
C ILE A 165 -7.93 1.41 -10.97
#